data_AF-A0A841YPP7-F1
#
_entry.id   AF-A0A841YPP7-F1
#
_cell.length_a   1.000
_cell.length_b   1.000
_cell.length_c   1.000
_cell.angle_alpha   90.00
_cell.angle_beta   90.00
_cell.angle_gamma   90.00
#
_symmetry.space_group_name_H-M   'P 1'
#
loop_
_entity.id
_entity.type
_entity.pdbx_description
1 polymer ?
#
loop_
_entity_poly.entity_id
_entity_poly.type
_entity_poly.pdbx_seq_one_letter_code
_entity_poly.pdbx_strand_id
1 'polypeptide(L)'
;MKTVGGTIKEIRKMKNMRQDQFSLSQPAISSIESSERNVTIDTLTSILLDFDLSLREFEFIRNDYQFSESDKIFFDFTSHKNSIEIAKNREMIDKLGEYIEKYPSNFIPYCIHVITDVYSKISSNDTYDIDSPESVFIWEKLEKRKTWTYQEVFIMSKLFFIFPLDKGFEIVERIEREMKKYINFYKDVHFDLTFYANTGKFYTHKNQLDLAKKYLVRALPLSEMYDKVVVENDVYAYLSIINYLEGNIEAEAEILDCVNRFHAMRKPALAEDLENDWNTFFKGKVLI
;
A
#
# COMPACT_ATOMS: atom_id res chain seq x y z
N MET A 1 -4.39 5.09 -26.59
CA MET A 1 -3.73 3.78 -26.52
C MET A 1 -3.63 3.16 -27.91
N LYS A 2 -2.44 2.73 -28.32
CA LYS A 2 -2.20 2.07 -29.61
C LYS A 2 -2.89 0.69 -29.67
N THR A 3 -3.07 0.18 -30.88
CA THR A 3 -3.51 -1.22 -31.05
C THR A 3 -2.41 -2.18 -30.61
N VAL A 4 -2.78 -3.40 -30.20
CA VAL A 4 -1.81 -4.45 -29.83
C VAL A 4 -0.87 -4.73 -31.00
N GLY A 5 -1.43 -4.93 -32.20
CA GLY A 5 -0.66 -5.17 -33.43
C GLY A 5 0.32 -4.05 -33.78
N GLY A 6 -0.14 -2.79 -33.70
CA GLY A 6 0.72 -1.63 -33.94
C GLY A 6 1.89 -1.55 -32.96
N THR A 7 1.64 -1.87 -31.69
CA THR A 7 2.68 -1.88 -30.65
C THR A 7 3.68 -3.01 -30.86
N ILE A 8 3.23 -4.22 -31.22
CA ILE A 8 4.12 -5.34 -31.58
C ILE A 8 5.05 -4.94 -32.72
N LYS A 9 4.51 -4.30 -33.77
CA LYS A 9 5.30 -3.82 -34.92
C LYS A 9 6.34 -2.78 -34.53
N GLU A 10 5.97 -1.85 -33.67
CA GLU A 10 6.87 -0.81 -33.15
C GLU A 10 8.03 -1.43 -32.38
N ILE A 11 7.73 -2.28 -31.38
CA ILE A 11 8.73 -2.95 -30.55
C ILE A 11 9.65 -3.84 -31.39
N ARG A 12 9.09 -4.60 -32.34
CA ARG A 12 9.88 -5.42 -33.27
C ARG A 12 10.92 -4.60 -34.01
N LYS A 13 10.52 -3.44 -34.55
CA LYS A 13 11.45 -2.54 -35.25
C LYS A 13 12.49 -1.94 -34.30
N MET A 14 12.10 -1.56 -33.08
CA MET A 14 13.04 -1.06 -32.06
C MET A 14 14.11 -2.10 -31.72
N LYS A 15 13.74 -3.39 -31.61
CA LYS A 15 14.66 -4.51 -31.37
C LYS A 15 15.39 -5.01 -32.62
N ASN A 16 15.20 -4.35 -33.78
CA ASN A 16 15.77 -4.76 -35.08
C ASN A 16 15.45 -6.22 -35.47
N MET A 17 14.26 -6.70 -35.08
CA MET A 17 13.81 -8.06 -35.36
C MET A 17 13.05 -8.14 -36.69
N ARG A 18 13.25 -9.25 -37.40
CA ARG A 18 12.44 -9.64 -38.55
C ARG A 18 11.25 -10.49 -38.11
N GLN A 19 10.22 -10.55 -38.95
CA GLN A 19 8.99 -11.30 -38.63
C GLN A 19 9.17 -12.83 -38.62
N ASP A 20 10.20 -13.36 -39.26
CA ASP A 20 10.56 -14.79 -39.28
C ASP A 20 11.34 -15.23 -38.04
N GLN A 21 11.68 -14.29 -37.13
CA GLN A 21 12.37 -14.58 -35.88
C GLN A 21 11.41 -14.86 -34.71
N PHE A 22 10.10 -14.78 -34.92
CA PHE A 22 9.10 -15.15 -33.91
C PHE A 22 8.83 -16.65 -33.94
N SER A 23 8.33 -17.16 -32.82
CA SER A 23 7.77 -18.51 -32.68
C SER A 23 6.54 -18.74 -33.58
N LEU A 24 5.82 -17.68 -33.91
CA LEU A 24 4.67 -17.70 -34.83
C LEU A 24 5.12 -17.61 -36.30
N SER A 25 4.27 -18.10 -37.21
CA SER A 25 4.55 -17.99 -38.64
C SER A 25 4.58 -16.53 -39.10
N GLN A 26 5.44 -16.23 -40.07
CA GLN A 26 5.57 -14.89 -40.64
C GLN A 26 4.23 -14.29 -41.13
N PRO A 27 3.34 -15.04 -41.83
CA PRO A 27 2.02 -14.51 -42.19
C PRO A 27 1.14 -14.17 -40.98
N ALA A 28 1.23 -14.96 -39.90
CA ALA A 28 0.49 -14.69 -38.68
C ALA A 28 0.99 -13.39 -38.02
N ILE A 29 2.30 -13.20 -37.89
CA ILE A 29 2.88 -11.95 -37.37
C ILE A 29 2.48 -10.76 -38.25
N SER A 30 2.54 -10.90 -39.57
CA SER A 30 2.15 -9.82 -40.48
C SER A 30 0.68 -9.41 -40.31
N SER A 31 -0.23 -10.37 -40.19
CA SER A 31 -1.67 -10.12 -39.96
C SER A 31 -1.96 -9.52 -38.58
N ILE A 32 -1.19 -9.91 -37.56
CA ILE A 32 -1.25 -9.31 -36.22
C ILE A 32 -0.77 -7.85 -36.28
N GLU A 33 0.38 -7.58 -36.91
CA GLU A 33 0.96 -6.23 -37.03
C GLU A 33 0.09 -5.26 -37.84
N SER A 34 -0.72 -5.76 -38.79
CA SER A 34 -1.71 -4.95 -39.50
C SER A 34 -3.03 -4.77 -38.74
N SER A 35 -3.16 -5.33 -37.54
CA SER A 35 -4.37 -5.31 -36.70
C SER A 35 -5.60 -5.94 -37.38
N GLU A 36 -5.40 -6.83 -38.36
CA GLU A 36 -6.46 -7.59 -39.03
C GLU A 36 -6.92 -8.78 -38.18
N ARG A 37 -6.07 -9.25 -37.27
CA ARG A 37 -6.34 -10.37 -36.37
C ARG A 37 -6.31 -9.93 -34.91
N ASN A 38 -7.37 -10.26 -34.17
CA ASN A 38 -7.37 -10.14 -32.72
C ASN A 38 -6.35 -11.10 -32.10
N VAL A 39 -5.58 -10.60 -31.14
CA VAL A 39 -4.52 -11.35 -30.46
C VAL A 39 -5.09 -11.93 -29.16
N THR A 40 -4.98 -13.25 -28.97
CA THR A 40 -5.32 -13.89 -27.69
C THR A 40 -4.21 -13.66 -26.68
N ILE A 41 -4.50 -13.85 -25.39
CA ILE A 41 -3.48 -13.66 -24.33
C ILE A 41 -2.30 -14.63 -24.49
N ASP A 42 -2.54 -15.87 -24.90
CA ASP A 42 -1.47 -16.87 -25.12
C ASP A 42 -0.59 -16.48 -26.31
N THR A 43 -1.21 -15.94 -27.37
CA THR A 43 -0.48 -15.46 -28.55
C THR A 43 0.38 -14.25 -28.18
N LEU A 44 -0.20 -13.29 -27.46
CA LEU A 44 0.55 -12.13 -26.98
C LEU A 44 1.70 -12.56 -26.08
N THR A 45 1.46 -13.47 -25.13
CA THR A 45 2.49 -13.97 -24.22
C THR A 45 3.65 -14.64 -24.99
N SER A 46 3.34 -15.42 -26.03
CA SER A 46 4.38 -16.04 -26.87
C SER A 46 5.23 -15.00 -27.60
N ILE A 47 4.59 -13.96 -28.15
CA ILE A 47 5.28 -12.83 -28.80
C ILE A 47 6.15 -12.06 -27.81
N LEU A 48 5.65 -11.82 -26.59
CA LEU A 48 6.38 -11.13 -25.53
C LEU A 48 7.60 -11.91 -25.07
N LEU A 49 7.53 -13.24 -25.02
CA LEU A 49 8.68 -14.12 -24.77
C LEU A 49 9.73 -14.01 -25.88
N ASP A 50 9.31 -13.99 -27.16
CA ASP A 50 10.23 -13.78 -28.29
C ASP A 50 10.93 -12.42 -28.21
N PHE A 51 10.26 -11.41 -27.65
CA PHE A 51 10.85 -10.09 -27.40
C PHE A 51 11.74 -10.01 -26.16
N ASP A 52 11.70 -10.98 -25.25
CA ASP A 52 12.20 -10.83 -23.88
C ASP A 52 11.64 -9.55 -23.23
N LEU A 53 10.31 -9.44 -23.20
CA LEU A 53 9.58 -8.28 -22.73
C LEU A 53 8.44 -8.69 -21.79
N SER A 54 8.25 -7.97 -20.69
CA SER A 54 7.11 -8.20 -19.82
C SER A 54 5.81 -7.61 -20.39
N LEU A 55 4.66 -8.18 -20.02
CA LEU A 55 3.35 -7.61 -20.37
C LEU A 55 3.19 -6.18 -19.82
N ARG A 56 3.76 -5.90 -18.64
CA ARG A 56 3.70 -4.58 -18.01
C ARG A 56 4.42 -3.53 -18.85
N GLU A 57 5.63 -3.84 -19.31
CA GLU A 57 6.40 -2.94 -20.18
C GLU A 57 5.75 -2.79 -21.55
N PHE A 58 5.19 -3.87 -22.11
CA PHE A 58 4.42 -3.80 -23.34
C PHE A 58 3.25 -2.81 -23.24
N GLU A 59 2.43 -2.92 -22.19
CA GLU A 59 1.29 -2.02 -21.98
C GLU A 59 1.75 -0.58 -21.73
N PHE A 60 2.89 -0.37 -21.07
CA PHE A 60 3.51 0.96 -20.92
C PHE A 60 3.86 1.57 -22.28
N ILE A 61 4.52 0.83 -23.18
CA ILE A 61 4.86 1.29 -24.54
C ILE A 61 3.59 1.52 -25.38
N ARG A 62 2.62 0.60 -25.29
CA ARG A 62 1.32 0.67 -25.98
C ARG A 62 0.52 1.91 -25.59
N ASN A 63 0.67 2.34 -24.35
CA ASN A 63 0.06 3.53 -23.79
C ASN A 63 1.00 4.75 -23.86
N ASP A 64 1.83 4.83 -24.90
CA ASP A 64 2.71 5.99 -25.17
C ASP A 64 3.67 6.31 -24.03
N TYR A 65 4.25 5.26 -23.43
CA TYR A 65 5.17 5.35 -22.30
C TYR A 65 4.52 6.03 -21.09
N GLN A 66 3.25 5.72 -20.86
CA GLN A 66 2.49 6.15 -19.69
C GLN A 66 1.83 4.95 -19.01
N PHE A 67 1.73 4.97 -17.68
CA PHE A 67 0.88 4.01 -16.97
C PHE A 67 -0.60 4.24 -17.30
N SER A 68 -1.41 3.20 -17.18
CA SER A 68 -2.87 3.38 -17.23
C SER A 68 -3.29 4.34 -16.13
N GLU A 69 -4.39 5.08 -16.34
CA GLU A 69 -4.89 6.05 -15.37
C GLU A 69 -5.15 5.39 -13.99
N SER A 70 -5.64 4.14 -13.98
CA SER A 70 -5.81 3.33 -12.78
C SER A 70 -4.50 2.88 -12.14
N ASP A 71 -3.51 2.46 -12.93
CA ASP A 71 -2.20 2.06 -12.39
C ASP A 71 -1.46 3.25 -11.81
N LYS A 72 -1.60 4.42 -12.44
CA LYS A 72 -1.04 5.67 -11.95
C LYS A 72 -1.64 6.03 -10.60
N ILE A 73 -2.96 5.99 -10.45
CA ILE A 73 -3.63 6.21 -9.15
C ILE A 73 -3.11 5.26 -8.07
N PHE A 74 -3.03 3.96 -8.39
CA PHE A 74 -2.56 2.96 -7.43
C PHE A 74 -1.07 3.15 -7.09
N PHE A 75 -0.23 3.39 -8.09
CA PHE A 75 1.20 3.61 -7.90
C PHE A 75 1.48 4.90 -7.13
N ASP A 76 0.83 6.01 -7.50
CA ASP A 76 0.95 7.29 -6.81
C ASP A 76 0.61 7.07 -5.33
N PHE A 77 -0.54 6.46 -5.01
CA PHE A 77 -0.94 6.16 -3.64
C PHE A 77 0.05 5.25 -2.88
N THR A 78 0.56 4.20 -3.51
CA THR A 78 1.49 3.25 -2.88
C THR A 78 2.91 3.78 -2.74
N SER A 79 3.26 4.84 -3.47
CA SER A 79 4.59 5.45 -3.43
C SER A 79 4.81 6.41 -2.25
N HIS A 80 3.73 6.91 -1.63
CA HIS A 80 3.82 7.75 -0.44
C HIS A 80 4.29 6.97 0.78
N LYS A 81 5.13 7.60 1.61
CA LYS A 81 5.85 6.89 2.69
C LYS A 81 5.03 6.70 3.95
N ASN A 82 4.02 7.55 4.21
CA ASN A 82 3.14 7.47 5.38
C ASN A 82 1.78 8.13 5.13
N SER A 83 0.84 7.89 6.05
CA SER A 83 -0.53 8.41 6.01
C SER A 83 -0.60 9.94 6.09
N ILE A 84 0.32 10.59 6.82
CA ILE A 84 0.38 12.05 6.97
C ILE A 84 0.70 12.73 5.63
N GLU A 85 1.66 12.19 4.87
CA GLU A 85 2.01 12.68 3.53
C GLU A 85 0.83 12.51 2.56
N ILE A 86 0.11 11.39 2.64
CA ILE A 86 -1.09 11.12 1.83
C ILE A 86 -2.20 12.13 2.15
N ALA A 87 -2.51 12.33 3.43
CA ALA A 87 -3.57 13.24 3.88
C ALA A 87 -3.36 14.69 3.41
N LYS A 88 -2.10 15.11 3.23
CA LYS A 88 -1.74 16.46 2.78
C LYS A 88 -1.68 16.61 1.26
N ASN A 89 -1.78 15.52 0.50
CA ASN A 89 -1.64 15.54 -0.96
C ASN A 89 -2.94 15.88 -1.69
N ARG A 90 -3.32 17.17 -1.67
CA ARG A 90 -4.56 17.64 -2.31
C ARG A 90 -4.63 17.35 -3.81
N GLU A 91 -3.53 17.46 -4.53
CA GLU A 91 -3.49 17.19 -5.98
C GLU A 91 -3.90 15.74 -6.30
N MET A 92 -3.42 14.78 -5.51
CA MET A 92 -3.81 13.37 -5.68
C MET A 92 -5.28 13.14 -5.34
N ILE A 93 -5.77 13.78 -4.27
CA ILE A 93 -7.18 13.68 -3.83
C ILE A 93 -8.11 14.20 -4.92
N ASP A 94 -7.81 15.37 -5.49
CA ASP A 94 -8.62 16.00 -6.53
C ASP A 94 -8.67 15.13 -7.79
N LYS A 95 -7.50 14.64 -8.26
CA LYS A 95 -7.41 13.72 -9.41
C LYS A 95 -8.20 12.43 -9.19
N LEU A 96 -8.17 11.91 -7.96
CA LEU A 96 -8.89 10.68 -7.61
C LEU A 96 -10.40 10.93 -7.60
N GLY A 97 -10.86 12.09 -7.12
CA GLY A 97 -12.25 12.51 -7.20
C GLY A 97 -12.75 12.59 -8.64
N GLU A 98 -12.05 13.32 -9.51
CA GLU A 98 -12.37 13.42 -10.94
C GLU A 98 -12.44 12.04 -11.62
N TYR A 99 -11.51 11.14 -11.27
CA TYR A 99 -11.49 9.79 -11.81
C TYR A 99 -12.73 8.98 -11.41
N ILE A 100 -13.14 9.04 -10.14
CA ILE A 100 -14.29 8.28 -9.63
C ILE A 100 -15.60 8.81 -10.20
N GLU A 101 -15.71 10.12 -10.41
CA GLU A 101 -16.87 10.71 -11.10
C GLU A 101 -16.99 10.19 -12.54
N LYS A 102 -15.86 10.08 -13.24
CA LYS A 102 -15.80 9.55 -14.61
C LYS A 102 -16.03 8.03 -14.68
N TYR A 103 -15.60 7.29 -13.67
CA TYR A 103 -15.64 5.82 -13.63
C TYR A 103 -16.23 5.29 -12.31
N PRO A 104 -17.51 5.55 -12.01
CA PRO A 104 -18.11 5.27 -10.69
C PRO A 104 -18.21 3.78 -10.35
N SER A 105 -18.10 2.89 -11.35
CA SER A 105 -18.09 1.44 -11.13
C SER A 105 -16.72 0.88 -10.72
N ASN A 106 -15.65 1.68 -10.79
CA ASN A 106 -14.30 1.22 -10.46
C ASN A 106 -14.09 1.14 -8.95
N PHE A 107 -14.20 -0.09 -8.42
CA PHE A 107 -14.17 -0.35 -6.99
C PHE A 107 -12.82 -0.02 -6.31
N ILE A 108 -11.68 -0.29 -6.97
CA ILE A 108 -10.35 -0.08 -6.36
C ILE A 108 -10.05 1.42 -6.16
N PRO A 109 -10.17 2.30 -7.18
CA PRO A 109 -10.06 3.74 -7.00
C PRO A 109 -11.01 4.30 -5.93
N TYR A 110 -12.25 3.82 -5.88
CA TYR A 110 -13.17 4.16 -4.80
C TYR A 110 -12.61 3.80 -3.41
N CYS A 111 -12.05 2.61 -3.24
CA CYS A 111 -11.43 2.22 -1.96
C CYS A 111 -10.24 3.12 -1.59
N ILE A 112 -9.40 3.49 -2.55
CA ILE A 112 -8.26 4.41 -2.34
C ILE A 112 -8.74 5.78 -1.88
N HIS A 113 -9.85 6.26 -2.44
CA HIS A 113 -10.46 7.53 -2.05
C HIS A 113 -10.95 7.49 -0.60
N VAL A 114 -11.66 6.42 -0.23
CA VAL A 114 -12.12 6.22 1.14
C VAL A 114 -10.95 6.12 2.12
N ILE A 115 -9.87 5.41 1.77
CA ILE A 115 -8.66 5.36 2.61
C ILE A 115 -8.07 6.76 2.82
N THR A 116 -8.02 7.57 1.76
CA THR A 116 -7.46 8.91 1.82
C THR A 116 -8.31 9.85 2.68
N ASP A 117 -9.64 9.74 2.58
CA ASP A 117 -10.59 10.43 3.46
C ASP A 117 -10.41 10.02 4.93
N VAL A 118 -10.31 8.71 5.20
CA VAL A 118 -10.05 8.19 6.55
C VAL A 118 -8.74 8.72 7.12
N TYR A 119 -7.64 8.71 6.34
CA TYR A 119 -6.37 9.27 6.79
C TYR A 119 -6.46 10.77 7.09
N SER A 120 -7.19 11.53 6.27
CA SER A 120 -7.41 12.95 6.51
C SER A 120 -8.18 13.20 7.81
N LYS A 121 -9.24 12.42 8.07
CA LYS A 121 -10.03 12.48 9.30
C LYS A 121 -9.21 12.12 10.53
N ILE A 122 -8.40 11.06 10.47
CA ILE A 122 -7.49 10.66 11.57
C ILE A 122 -6.49 11.78 11.84
N SER A 123 -5.83 12.28 10.79
CA SER A 123 -4.82 13.34 10.95
C SER A 123 -5.41 14.65 11.48
N SER A 124 -6.70 14.91 11.26
CA SER A 124 -7.37 16.13 11.72
C SER A 124 -7.93 16.02 13.14
N ASN A 125 -8.35 14.82 13.53
CA ASN A 125 -9.02 14.58 14.82
C ASN A 125 -8.11 13.91 15.86
N ASP A 126 -6.93 13.47 15.47
CA ASP A 126 -5.96 12.76 16.32
C ASP A 126 -6.56 11.53 17.02
N THR A 127 -7.36 10.77 16.27
CA THR A 127 -8.04 9.57 16.78
C THR A 127 -8.38 8.58 15.68
N TYR A 128 -8.39 7.29 16.03
CA TYR A 128 -8.89 6.21 15.17
C TYR A 128 -10.41 6.06 15.22
N ASP A 129 -11.09 6.70 16.17
CA ASP A 129 -12.55 6.61 16.33
C ASP A 129 -13.25 7.54 15.33
N ILE A 130 -13.21 7.13 14.06
CA ILE A 130 -13.73 7.87 12.91
C ILE A 130 -14.98 7.19 12.37
N ASP A 131 -16.04 7.97 12.15
CA ASP A 131 -17.20 7.50 11.40
C ASP A 131 -16.91 7.48 9.89
N SER A 132 -17.06 6.30 9.28
CA SER A 132 -16.92 6.08 7.84
C SER A 132 -17.86 4.96 7.38
N PRO A 133 -19.12 5.31 7.04
CA PRO A 133 -20.06 4.38 6.41
C PRO A 133 -19.49 3.74 5.14
N GLU A 134 -18.64 4.45 4.40
CA GLU A 134 -17.97 3.98 3.19
C GLU A 134 -17.01 2.83 3.49
N SER A 135 -16.26 2.91 4.59
CA SER A 135 -15.35 1.84 5.00
C SER A 135 -16.12 0.60 5.44
N VAL A 136 -17.25 0.78 6.14
CA VAL A 136 -18.17 -0.32 6.48
C VAL A 136 -18.70 -0.99 5.21
N PHE A 137 -19.13 -0.20 4.21
CA PHE A 137 -19.57 -0.71 2.92
C PHE A 137 -18.47 -1.50 2.17
N ILE A 138 -17.23 -1.03 2.19
CA ILE A 138 -16.08 -1.76 1.63
C ILE A 138 -15.93 -3.10 2.34
N TRP A 139 -15.92 -3.10 3.68
CA TRP A 139 -15.82 -4.33 4.46
C TRP A 139 -16.94 -5.32 4.13
N GLU A 140 -18.21 -4.90 4.14
CA GLU A 140 -19.35 -5.76 3.84
C GLU A 140 -19.28 -6.40 2.44
N LYS A 141 -18.68 -5.70 1.47
CA LYS A 141 -18.41 -6.25 0.13
C LYS A 141 -17.27 -7.25 0.13
N LEU A 142 -16.19 -6.97 0.85
CA LEU A 142 -14.97 -7.79 0.85
C LEU A 142 -15.09 -9.03 1.74
N GLU A 143 -15.83 -8.94 2.83
CA GLU A 143 -16.08 -10.02 3.79
C GLU A 143 -16.70 -11.24 3.10
N LYS A 144 -17.69 -11.00 2.21
CA LYS A 144 -18.43 -12.03 1.46
C LYS A 144 -17.58 -12.82 0.47
N ARG A 145 -16.39 -12.34 0.12
CA ARG A 145 -15.51 -13.03 -0.84
C ARG A 145 -14.84 -14.22 -0.16
N LYS A 146 -14.72 -15.34 -0.87
CA LYS A 146 -14.05 -16.54 -0.32
C LYS A 146 -12.54 -16.35 -0.13
N THR A 147 -11.89 -15.64 -1.05
CA THR A 147 -10.46 -15.36 -1.05
C THR A 147 -10.21 -13.92 -1.44
N TRP A 148 -9.07 -13.36 -1.02
CA TRP A 148 -8.66 -12.01 -1.37
C TRP A 148 -7.48 -12.04 -2.35
N THR A 149 -7.54 -11.16 -3.35
CA THR A 149 -6.35 -10.81 -4.15
C THR A 149 -5.45 -9.89 -3.32
N TYR A 150 -4.25 -9.61 -3.82
CA TYR A 150 -3.36 -8.63 -3.19
C TYR A 150 -4.05 -7.28 -2.95
N GLN A 151 -4.89 -6.82 -3.87
CA GLN A 151 -5.55 -5.52 -3.76
C GLN A 151 -6.51 -5.47 -2.57
N GLU A 152 -7.30 -6.52 -2.33
CA GLU A 152 -8.19 -6.56 -1.17
C GLU A 152 -7.42 -6.64 0.15
N VAL A 153 -6.34 -7.42 0.19
CA VAL A 153 -5.45 -7.49 1.37
C VAL A 153 -4.87 -6.11 1.66
N PHE A 154 -4.36 -5.43 0.63
CA PHE A 154 -3.79 -4.10 0.73
C PHE A 154 -4.83 -3.09 1.19
N ILE A 155 -6.02 -3.03 0.59
CA ILE A 155 -7.09 -2.09 0.98
C ILE A 155 -7.47 -2.28 2.44
N MET A 156 -7.75 -3.51 2.87
CA MET A 156 -8.22 -3.75 4.24
C MET A 156 -7.12 -3.48 5.28
N SER A 157 -5.85 -3.66 4.92
CA SER A 157 -4.73 -3.27 5.77
C SER A 157 -4.63 -1.77 6.06
N LYS A 158 -5.27 -0.94 5.22
CA LYS A 158 -5.31 0.51 5.38
C LYS A 158 -6.61 1.01 6.01
N LEU A 159 -7.55 0.13 6.34
CA LEU A 159 -8.85 0.50 6.92
C LEU A 159 -9.15 -0.22 8.24
N PHE A 160 -8.47 -1.31 8.59
CA PHE A 160 -8.86 -2.15 9.74
C PHE A 160 -8.93 -1.38 11.09
N PHE A 161 -8.14 -0.31 11.26
CA PHE A 161 -7.99 0.39 12.53
C PHE A 161 -9.17 1.28 12.92
N ILE A 162 -10.10 1.59 11.99
CA ILE A 162 -11.34 2.35 12.33
C ILE A 162 -12.50 1.45 12.75
N PHE A 163 -12.34 0.13 12.64
CA PHE A 163 -13.39 -0.81 13.03
C PHE A 163 -13.38 -1.02 14.55
N PRO A 164 -14.55 -1.35 15.14
CA PRO A 164 -14.64 -1.83 16.52
C PRO A 164 -13.64 -2.96 16.80
N LEU A 165 -13.15 -3.06 18.02
CA LEU A 165 -12.02 -3.93 18.37
C LEU A 165 -12.23 -5.41 17.96
N ASP A 166 -13.42 -5.96 18.20
CA ASP A 166 -13.84 -7.31 17.82
C ASP A 166 -13.77 -7.53 16.29
N LYS A 167 -14.36 -6.61 15.52
CA LYS A 167 -14.28 -6.59 14.05
C LYS A 167 -12.85 -6.43 13.56
N GLY A 168 -12.09 -5.53 14.19
CA GLY A 168 -10.69 -5.27 13.89
C GLY A 168 -9.83 -6.54 14.02
N PHE A 169 -10.07 -7.35 15.06
CA PHE A 169 -9.42 -8.66 15.22
C PHE A 169 -9.69 -9.58 14.03
N GLU A 170 -10.96 -9.78 13.66
CA GLU A 170 -11.34 -10.64 12.53
C GLU A 170 -10.68 -10.20 11.22
N ILE A 171 -10.63 -8.89 10.98
CA ILE A 171 -10.02 -8.30 9.80
C ILE A 171 -8.49 -8.54 9.81
N VAL A 172 -7.82 -8.28 10.92
CA VAL A 172 -6.36 -8.47 11.08
C VAL A 172 -5.97 -9.94 10.85
N GLU A 173 -6.67 -10.89 11.45
CA GLU A 173 -6.39 -12.33 11.26
C GLU A 173 -6.58 -12.76 9.80
N ARG A 174 -7.60 -12.21 9.14
CA ARG A 174 -7.85 -12.45 7.72
C ARG A 174 -6.74 -11.86 6.84
N ILE A 175 -6.31 -10.64 7.12
CA ILE A 175 -5.19 -10.01 6.41
C ILE A 175 -3.93 -10.88 6.56
N GLU A 176 -3.57 -11.27 7.78
CA GLU A 176 -2.40 -12.13 8.03
C GLU A 176 -2.45 -13.44 7.23
N ARG A 177 -3.61 -14.09 7.18
CA ARG A 177 -3.77 -15.36 6.46
C ARG A 177 -3.62 -15.18 4.95
N GLU A 178 -4.27 -14.17 4.37
CA GLU A 178 -4.26 -13.96 2.92
C GLU A 178 -2.94 -13.34 2.44
N MET A 179 -2.32 -12.46 3.23
CA MET A 179 -1.06 -11.79 2.94
C MET A 179 0.08 -12.77 2.66
N LYS A 180 0.12 -13.93 3.34
CA LYS A 180 1.15 -14.97 3.15
C LYS A 180 1.34 -15.38 1.69
N LYS A 181 0.28 -15.31 0.88
CA LYS A 181 0.31 -15.66 -0.56
C LYS A 181 1.01 -14.61 -1.41
N TYR A 182 1.12 -13.37 -0.90
CA TYR A 182 1.54 -12.20 -1.67
C TYR A 182 2.81 -11.52 -1.16
N ILE A 183 3.48 -12.05 -0.12
CA ILE A 183 4.74 -11.48 0.43
C ILE A 183 5.79 -11.26 -0.68
N ASN A 184 5.83 -12.16 -1.67
CA ASN A 184 6.79 -12.08 -2.77
C ASN A 184 6.28 -11.34 -4.03
N PHE A 185 5.03 -10.88 -4.06
CA PHE A 185 4.41 -10.31 -5.26
C PHE A 185 4.87 -8.86 -5.52
N TYR A 186 4.94 -8.04 -4.47
CA TYR A 186 5.46 -6.67 -4.50
C TYR A 186 6.48 -6.48 -3.38
N LYS A 187 7.65 -7.11 -3.55
CA LYS A 187 8.68 -7.16 -2.50
C LYS A 187 9.11 -5.77 -2.04
N ASP A 188 9.25 -4.82 -2.95
CA ASP A 188 9.75 -3.46 -2.64
C ASP A 188 8.76 -2.63 -1.81
N VAL A 189 7.49 -3.02 -1.75
CA VAL A 189 6.47 -2.35 -0.94
C VAL A 189 6.61 -2.73 0.53
N HIS A 190 7.20 -3.90 0.83
CA HIS A 190 7.39 -4.40 2.21
C HIS A 190 6.12 -4.29 3.04
N PHE A 191 5.01 -4.68 2.42
CA PHE A 191 3.67 -4.46 2.96
C PHE A 191 3.48 -5.12 4.34
N ASP A 192 4.04 -6.31 4.53
CA ASP A 192 4.07 -7.07 5.78
C ASP A 192 4.64 -6.26 6.95
N LEU A 193 5.78 -5.57 6.76
CA LEU A 193 6.37 -4.71 7.77
C LEU A 193 5.40 -3.60 8.19
N THR A 194 4.88 -2.85 7.21
CA THR A 194 3.98 -1.72 7.51
C THR A 194 2.68 -2.18 8.16
N PHE A 195 2.17 -3.35 7.75
CA PHE A 195 1.00 -3.95 8.36
C PHE A 195 1.26 -4.29 9.83
N TYR A 196 2.35 -5.00 10.14
CA TYR A 196 2.66 -5.38 11.51
C TYR A 196 2.94 -4.20 12.43
N ALA A 197 3.67 -3.19 11.96
CA ALA A 197 3.90 -1.97 12.70
C ALA A 197 2.56 -1.28 13.04
N ASN A 198 1.72 -1.03 12.04
CA ASN A 198 0.44 -0.34 12.21
C ASN A 198 -0.55 -1.14 13.09
N THR A 199 -0.59 -2.47 12.95
CA THR A 199 -1.40 -3.34 13.81
C THR A 199 -0.94 -3.27 15.26
N GLY A 200 0.38 -3.25 15.50
CA GLY A 200 0.96 -3.04 16.81
C GLY A 200 0.53 -1.71 17.46
N LYS A 201 0.62 -0.61 16.69
CA LYS A 201 0.15 0.70 17.13
C LYS A 201 -1.33 0.72 17.46
N PHE A 202 -2.17 0.18 16.57
CA PHE A 202 -3.62 0.09 16.78
C PHE A 202 -3.95 -0.62 18.09
N TYR A 203 -3.33 -1.77 18.38
CA TYR A 203 -3.57 -2.48 19.64
C TYR A 203 -3.03 -1.74 20.86
N THR A 204 -1.96 -0.96 20.73
CA THR A 204 -1.47 -0.09 21.80
C THR A 204 -2.53 0.95 22.17
N HIS A 205 -3.09 1.62 21.16
CA HIS A 205 -4.19 2.59 21.30
C HIS A 205 -5.48 1.98 21.88
N LYS A 206 -5.73 0.69 21.64
CA LYS A 206 -6.87 -0.04 22.24
C LYS A 206 -6.52 -0.73 23.57
N ASN A 207 -5.38 -0.40 24.17
CA ASN A 207 -4.86 -0.95 25.43
C ASN A 207 -4.78 -2.50 25.45
N GLN A 208 -4.53 -3.11 24.29
CA GLN A 208 -4.33 -4.55 24.11
C GLN A 208 -2.82 -4.84 24.03
N LEU A 209 -2.10 -4.60 25.14
CA LEU A 209 -0.63 -4.51 25.16
C LEU A 209 0.08 -5.80 24.72
N ASP A 210 -0.41 -6.97 25.13
CA ASP A 210 0.17 -8.27 24.72
C ASP A 210 0.09 -8.48 23.19
N LEU A 211 -1.04 -8.12 22.60
CA LEU A 211 -1.26 -8.19 21.16
C LEU A 211 -0.42 -7.14 20.44
N ALA A 212 -0.35 -5.93 20.96
CA ALA A 212 0.50 -4.87 20.43
C ALA A 212 1.95 -5.34 20.33
N LYS A 213 2.52 -5.85 21.42
CA LYS A 213 3.88 -6.43 21.45
C LYS A 213 4.05 -7.56 20.44
N LYS A 214 3.10 -8.50 20.38
CA LYS A 214 3.15 -9.63 19.43
C LYS A 214 3.36 -9.14 17.99
N TYR A 215 2.72 -8.06 17.59
CA TYR A 215 2.84 -7.52 16.23
C TYR A 215 4.08 -6.62 16.05
N LEU A 216 4.40 -5.76 17.01
CA LEU A 216 5.60 -4.91 16.96
C LEU A 216 6.90 -5.74 16.90
N VAL A 217 6.98 -6.82 17.69
CA VAL A 217 8.13 -7.74 17.68
C VAL A 217 8.28 -8.46 16.34
N ARG A 218 7.18 -8.67 15.59
CA ARG A 218 7.25 -9.22 14.22
C ARG A 218 7.72 -8.18 13.21
N ALA A 219 7.38 -6.91 13.41
CA ALA A 219 7.79 -5.81 12.54
C ALA A 219 9.31 -5.55 12.64
N LEU A 220 9.89 -5.66 13.84
CA LEU A 220 11.28 -5.29 14.08
C LEU A 220 12.32 -5.99 13.16
N PRO A 221 12.39 -7.33 13.07
CA PRO A 221 13.35 -7.99 12.18
C PRO A 221 13.09 -7.72 10.69
N LEU A 222 11.84 -7.40 10.31
CA LEU A 222 11.51 -7.00 8.95
C LEU A 222 12.02 -5.59 8.65
N SER A 223 11.99 -4.69 9.63
CA SER A 223 12.49 -3.32 9.47
C SER A 223 13.99 -3.29 9.22
N GLU A 224 14.76 -4.14 9.90
CA GLU A 224 16.18 -4.36 9.64
C GLU A 224 16.41 -5.01 8.27
N MET A 225 15.68 -6.10 7.98
CA MET A 225 15.81 -6.84 6.71
C MET A 225 15.56 -5.95 5.48
N TYR A 226 14.63 -5.00 5.59
CA TYR A 226 14.20 -4.13 4.50
C TYR A 226 14.85 -2.74 4.54
N ASP A 227 15.81 -2.51 5.45
CA ASP A 227 16.50 -1.23 5.65
C ASP A 227 15.52 -0.05 5.81
N LYS A 228 14.53 -0.22 6.70
CA LYS A 228 13.45 0.75 6.96
C LYS A 228 13.62 1.41 8.32
N VAL A 229 14.74 2.11 8.50
CA VAL A 229 15.14 2.80 9.75
C VAL A 229 14.03 3.70 10.33
N VAL A 230 13.23 4.37 9.49
CA VAL A 230 12.10 5.20 9.95
C VAL A 230 11.04 4.36 10.66
N VAL A 231 10.69 3.19 10.09
CA VAL A 231 9.69 2.28 10.69
C VAL A 231 10.28 1.56 11.89
N GLU A 232 11.56 1.22 11.84
CA GLU A 232 12.28 0.63 12.96
C GLU A 232 12.23 1.54 14.20
N ASN A 233 12.59 2.83 14.04
CA ASN A 233 12.53 3.82 15.12
C ASN A 233 11.12 3.95 15.71
N ASP A 234 10.11 3.93 14.84
CA ASP A 234 8.70 3.99 15.21
C ASP A 234 8.24 2.76 16.02
N VAL A 235 8.68 1.56 15.61
CA VAL A 235 8.42 0.31 16.33
C VAL A 235 9.09 0.31 17.70
N TYR A 236 10.34 0.77 17.81
CA TYR A 236 11.04 0.90 19.09
C TYR A 236 10.34 1.88 20.04
N ALA A 237 9.88 3.02 19.52
CA ALA A 237 9.14 4.01 20.30
C ALA A 237 7.88 3.39 20.91
N TYR A 238 7.10 2.67 20.10
CA TYR A 238 5.87 2.01 20.58
C TYR A 238 6.13 0.85 21.53
N LEU A 239 7.18 0.05 21.33
CA LEU A 239 7.59 -0.97 22.32
C LEU A 239 7.95 -0.31 23.66
N SER A 240 8.60 0.85 23.62
CA SER A 240 8.97 1.62 24.82
C SER A 240 7.76 2.25 25.50
N ILE A 241 6.80 2.77 24.74
CA ILE A 241 5.49 3.21 25.26
C ILE A 241 4.81 2.07 26.02
N ILE A 242 4.78 0.87 25.44
CA ILE A 242 4.17 -0.29 26.10
C ILE A 242 4.93 -0.66 27.39
N ASN A 243 6.27 -0.69 27.36
CA ASN A 243 7.06 -0.96 28.55
C ASN A 243 6.78 0.06 29.67
N TYR A 244 6.59 1.33 29.31
CA TYR A 244 6.20 2.37 30.25
C TYR A 244 4.80 2.15 30.82
N LEU A 245 3.81 1.81 29.96
CA LEU A 245 2.44 1.48 30.39
C LEU A 245 2.40 0.29 31.36
N GLU A 246 3.35 -0.64 31.25
CA GLU A 246 3.53 -1.76 32.17
C GLU A 246 4.30 -1.43 33.46
N GLY A 247 4.73 -0.17 33.62
CA GLY A 247 5.34 0.35 34.83
C GLY A 247 6.85 0.57 34.77
N ASN A 248 7.51 0.29 33.63
CA ASN A 248 8.93 0.62 33.46
C ASN A 248 9.11 2.09 33.09
N ILE A 249 9.20 2.96 34.10
CA ILE A 249 9.34 4.40 33.90
C ILE A 249 10.62 4.82 33.16
N GLU A 250 11.67 4.00 33.19
CA GLU A 250 12.93 4.30 32.49
C GLU A 250 12.78 4.28 30.96
N ALA A 251 11.72 3.63 30.46
CA ALA A 251 11.42 3.58 29.03
C ALA A 251 11.09 4.96 28.42
N GLU A 252 10.79 5.97 29.26
CA GLU A 252 10.59 7.36 28.82
C GLU A 252 11.81 7.93 28.10
N ALA A 253 13.02 7.59 28.57
CA ALA A 253 14.26 8.03 27.94
C ALA A 253 14.43 7.48 26.51
N GLU A 254 14.00 6.23 26.28
CA GLU A 254 14.05 5.61 24.95
C GLU A 254 13.05 6.25 23.98
N ILE A 255 11.88 6.67 24.48
CA ILE A 255 10.88 7.37 23.67
C ILE A 255 11.40 8.75 23.25
N LEU A 256 12.03 9.48 24.18
CA LEU A 256 12.69 10.75 23.87
C LEU A 256 13.83 10.56 22.86
N ASP A 257 14.62 9.50 22.97
CA ASP A 257 15.65 9.18 21.97
C ASP A 257 15.02 8.93 20.58
N CYS A 258 13.90 8.19 20.51
CA CYS A 258 13.18 7.97 19.26
C CYS A 258 12.66 9.27 18.63
N VAL A 259 12.11 10.21 19.43
CA VAL A 259 11.69 11.55 18.98
C VAL A 259 12.89 12.32 18.40
N ASN A 260 14.02 12.33 19.13
CA ASN A 260 15.24 12.99 18.68
C ASN A 260 15.80 12.38 17.38
N ARG A 261 15.72 11.06 17.22
CA ARG A 261 16.10 10.36 15.99
C ARG A 261 15.23 10.77 14.81
N PHE A 262 13.92 10.98 14.98
CA PHE A 262 13.08 11.54 13.92
C PHE A 262 13.52 12.94 13.51
N HIS A 263 13.85 13.81 14.47
CA HIS A 263 14.43 15.12 14.15
C HIS A 263 15.77 15.00 13.40
N ALA A 264 16.67 14.12 13.85
CA ALA A 264 17.96 13.86 13.19
C ALA A 264 17.79 13.33 11.76
N MET A 265 16.77 12.51 11.51
CA MET A 265 16.37 12.03 10.18
C MET A 265 15.64 13.11 9.34
N ARG A 266 15.48 14.33 9.85
CA ARG A 266 14.72 15.43 9.21
C ARG A 266 13.26 15.07 8.95
N LYS A 267 12.64 14.38 9.91
CA LYS A 267 11.23 13.99 9.90
C LYS A 267 10.47 14.60 11.09
N PRO A 268 10.43 15.94 11.23
CA PRO A 268 9.80 16.59 12.39
C PRO A 268 8.32 16.26 12.52
N ALA A 269 7.60 16.08 11.42
CA ALA A 269 6.20 15.68 11.46
C ALA A 269 5.97 14.29 12.10
N LEU A 270 6.95 13.37 12.01
CA LEU A 270 6.87 12.07 12.71
C LEU A 270 7.28 12.19 14.18
N ALA A 271 8.16 13.13 14.51
CA ALA A 271 8.50 13.44 15.89
C ALA A 271 7.28 14.02 16.63
N GLU A 272 6.62 15.02 16.03
CA GLU A 272 5.38 15.63 16.55
C GLU A 272 4.26 14.59 16.72
N ASP A 273 4.09 13.68 15.74
CA ASP A 273 3.12 12.57 15.80
C ASP A 273 3.40 11.65 17.01
N LEU A 274 4.67 11.26 17.22
CA LEU A 274 5.06 10.43 18.35
C LEU A 274 4.90 11.14 19.70
N GLU A 275 5.17 12.45 19.77
CA GLU A 275 4.92 13.25 20.97
C GLU A 275 3.43 13.35 21.28
N ASN A 276 2.56 13.50 20.26
CA ASN A 276 1.11 13.50 20.43
C ASN A 276 0.59 12.14 20.90
N ASP A 277 1.11 11.05 20.33
CA ASP A 277 0.83 9.68 20.80
C ASP A 277 1.17 9.54 22.29
N TRP A 278 2.38 9.97 22.70
CA TRP A 278 2.78 9.96 24.11
C TRP A 278 1.80 10.75 25.00
N ASN A 279 1.46 11.97 24.60
CA ASN A 279 0.55 12.82 25.35
C ASN A 279 -0.86 12.22 25.47
N THR A 280 -1.28 11.45 24.47
CA THR A 280 -2.57 10.71 24.47
C THR A 280 -2.58 9.64 25.55
N PHE A 281 -1.50 8.87 25.68
CA PHE A 281 -1.38 7.83 26.71
C PHE A 281 -1.17 8.41 28.13
N PHE A 282 -0.50 9.56 28.24
CA PHE A 282 -0.02 10.10 29.52
C PHE A 282 -0.43 11.56 29.76
N LYS A 283 -1.73 11.86 29.60
CA LYS A 283 -2.33 13.21 29.74
C LYS A 283 -1.67 14.05 30.85
N GLY A 284 -0.98 15.12 30.46
CA GLY A 284 -0.37 16.09 31.36
C GLY A 284 1.10 15.87 31.70
N LYS A 285 1.76 14.83 31.17
CA LYS A 285 3.22 14.69 31.19
C LYS A 285 3.81 15.17 29.87
N VAL A 286 4.50 16.32 29.91
CA VAL A 286 5.37 16.75 28.80
C VAL A 286 6.57 15.79 28.79
N LEU A 287 6.96 15.30 27.61
CA LEU A 287 8.24 14.60 27.44
C LEU A 287 9.36 15.59 27.81
N ILE A 288 10.11 15.35 28.90
CA ILE A 288 11.17 16.25 29.39
C ILE A 288 12.55 15.71 29.01
#